data_AF-A0A813GIC9-F1
#
_entry.id   AF-A0A813GIC9-F1
#
_cell.length_a   1.000
_cell.length_b   1.000
_cell.length_c   1.000
_cell.angle_alpha   90.00
_cell.angle_beta   90.00
_cell.angle_gamma   90.00
#
_symmetry.space_group_name_H-M   'P 1'
#
loop_
_entity.id
_entity.type
_entity.pdbx_description
1 polymer ?
#
loop_
_entity_poly.entity_id
_entity_poly.type
_entity_poly.pdbx_seq_one_letter_code
_entity_poly.pdbx_strand_id
1 'polypeptide(L)'
;MMKFVSGSGTVVWNVLCLLTRRCFALDTRSLAASRVLTALVLLYEANFEIVDWEVYAFLTDAGLWNRRSLLAAGLETRWSLHMVSGTYLWSWFLHRCLMLCSLLLLVGWHTRRATFGCWMLWISYHNRCTVMSHAFDFQLG
;
A
#
# COMPACT_ATOMS: atom_id res chain seq x y z
N MET A 1 10.46 45.08 -43.54
CA MET A 1 10.83 43.65 -43.53
C MET A 1 11.16 43.26 -42.09
N MET A 2 10.16 42.85 -41.32
CA MET A 2 10.25 42.57 -39.88
C MET A 2 10.73 41.12 -39.65
N LYS A 3 11.79 40.94 -38.85
CA LYS A 3 12.21 39.63 -38.32
C LYS A 3 11.65 39.46 -36.91
N PHE A 4 10.70 38.54 -36.74
CA PHE A 4 10.33 37.99 -35.43
C PHE A 4 11.42 36.97 -35.02
N VAL A 5 12.16 37.25 -33.94
CA VAL A 5 13.20 36.37 -33.41
C VAL A 5 12.78 35.85 -32.03
N SER A 6 12.58 34.53 -31.98
CA SER A 6 12.81 33.58 -30.87
C SER A 6 13.15 34.17 -29.49
N GLY A 7 12.18 34.23 -28.57
CA GLY A 7 12.40 34.62 -27.17
C GLY A 7 11.45 34.02 -26.12
N SER A 8 10.43 33.24 -26.53
CA SER A 8 9.34 32.81 -25.63
C SER A 8 9.56 31.43 -24.99
N GLY A 9 10.26 30.50 -25.67
CA GLY A 9 10.39 29.11 -25.21
C GLY A 9 11.17 28.94 -23.90
N THR A 10 12.28 29.66 -23.73
CA THR A 10 13.12 29.57 -22.52
C THR A 10 12.48 30.20 -21.29
N VAL A 11 11.63 31.21 -21.47
CA VAL A 11 10.91 31.86 -20.36
C VAL A 11 9.84 30.91 -19.81
N VAL A 12 9.05 30.28 -20.68
CA VAL A 12 8.04 29.30 -20.26
C VAL A 12 8.68 28.14 -19.53
N TRP A 13 9.78 27.57 -20.06
CA TRP A 13 10.50 26.49 -19.38
C TRP A 13 11.08 26.90 -18.02
N ASN A 14 11.63 28.12 -17.89
CA ASN A 14 12.13 28.61 -16.61
C ASN A 14 11.01 28.83 -15.60
N VAL A 15 9.88 29.42 -16.01
CA VAL A 15 8.72 29.63 -15.14
C VAL A 15 8.10 28.29 -14.74
N LEU A 16 7.97 27.34 -15.66
CA LEU A 16 7.48 26.00 -15.35
C LEU A 16 8.42 25.30 -14.37
N CYS A 17 9.73 25.27 -14.63
CA CYS A 17 10.71 24.70 -13.70
C CYS A 17 10.71 25.37 -12.32
N LEU A 18 10.52 26.70 -12.26
CA LEU A 18 10.42 27.45 -11.01
C LEU A 18 9.13 27.15 -10.25
N LEU A 19 7.98 27.06 -10.94
CA LEU A 19 6.70 26.68 -10.37
C LEU A 19 6.75 25.25 -9.85
N THR A 20 7.30 24.32 -10.62
CA THR A 20 7.49 22.93 -10.19
C THR A 20 8.42 22.87 -8.97
N ARG A 21 9.53 23.62 -8.95
CA ARG A 21 10.40 23.68 -7.76
C ARG A 21 9.73 24.29 -6.54
N ARG A 22 8.85 25.27 -6.68
CA ARG A 22 8.13 25.88 -5.55
C ARG A 22 6.98 25.01 -5.04
N CYS A 23 6.20 24.41 -5.94
CA CYS A 23 5.09 23.52 -5.57
C CYS A 23 5.59 22.18 -5.02
N PHE A 24 6.75 21.70 -5.47
CA PHE A 24 7.38 20.47 -4.98
C PHE A 24 8.56 20.70 -4.02
N ALA A 25 8.79 21.93 -3.57
CA ALA A 25 9.64 22.20 -2.41
C ALA A 25 8.91 21.72 -1.16
N LEU A 26 8.95 20.40 -0.95
CA LEU A 26 8.44 19.77 0.25
C LEU A 26 9.35 20.15 1.42
N ASP A 27 8.78 20.82 2.41
CA ASP A 27 9.46 21.07 3.68
C ASP A 27 9.97 19.75 4.26
N THR A 28 11.23 19.72 4.67
CA THR A 28 11.83 18.52 5.28
C THR A 28 11.08 18.09 6.54
N ARG A 29 10.47 19.05 7.24
CA ARG A 29 9.62 18.80 8.41
C ARG A 29 8.29 18.15 8.05
N SER A 30 7.65 18.55 6.95
CA SER A 30 6.41 17.92 6.49
C SER A 30 6.68 16.51 5.95
N LEU A 31 7.83 16.30 5.31
CA LEU A 31 8.29 14.97 4.88
C LEU A 31 8.58 14.03 6.07
N ALA A 32 9.12 14.55 7.16
CA ALA A 32 9.30 13.77 8.39
C ALA A 32 7.95 13.43 9.03
N ALA A 33 7.02 14.40 9.10
CA ALA A 33 5.68 14.19 9.64
C ALA A 33 4.89 13.15 8.84
N SER A 34 4.90 13.21 7.51
CA SER A 34 4.19 12.25 6.66
C SER A 34 4.69 10.82 6.90
N ARG A 35 6.01 10.63 7.04
CA ARG A 35 6.58 9.32 7.36
C ARG A 35 6.10 8.77 8.71
N VAL A 36 6.13 9.60 9.75
CA VAL A 36 5.69 9.20 11.10
C VAL A 36 4.21 8.84 11.07
N LEU A 37 3.38 9.66 10.42
CA LEU A 37 1.95 9.39 10.26
C LEU A 37 1.70 8.08 9.50
N THR A 38 2.38 7.84 8.37
CA THR A 38 2.25 6.58 7.63
C THR A 38 2.66 5.38 8.48
N ALA A 39 3.75 5.47 9.24
CA ALA A 39 4.16 4.38 10.11
C ALA A 39 3.13 4.12 11.22
N LEU A 40 2.58 5.17 11.83
CA LEU A 40 1.56 5.04 12.88
C LEU A 40 0.28 4.39 12.33
N VAL A 41 -0.17 4.78 11.15
CA VAL A 41 -1.33 4.15 10.49
C VAL A 41 -1.07 2.68 10.24
N LEU A 42 0.10 2.32 9.68
CA LEU A 42 0.46 0.93 9.43
C LEU A 42 0.61 0.11 10.72
N LEU A 43 1.09 0.71 11.82
CA LEU A 43 1.13 0.06 13.13
C LEU A 43 -0.27 -0.14 13.69
N TYR A 44 -1.15 0.84 13.55
CA TYR A 44 -2.54 0.74 13.98
C TYR A 44 -3.26 -0.40 13.25
N GLU A 45 -3.17 -0.42 11.91
CA GLU A 45 -3.70 -1.50 11.08
C GLU A 45 -3.13 -2.85 11.50
N ALA A 46 -1.80 -2.95 11.66
CA ALA A 46 -1.18 -4.18 12.08
C ALA A 46 -1.66 -4.67 13.47
N ASN A 47 -2.01 -3.77 14.40
CA ASN A 47 -2.53 -4.15 15.71
C ASN A 47 -4.01 -4.54 15.67
N PHE A 48 -4.82 -3.90 14.80
CA PHE A 48 -6.23 -4.25 14.65
C PHE A 48 -6.42 -5.61 13.99
N GLU A 49 -5.60 -5.95 12.99
CA GLU A 49 -5.63 -7.27 12.36
C GLU A 49 -5.11 -8.42 13.26
N ILE A 50 -4.41 -8.12 14.35
CA ILE A 50 -4.01 -9.15 15.35
C ILE A 50 -5.23 -9.71 16.10
N VAL A 51 -6.42 -9.13 15.95
CA VAL A 51 -7.64 -9.75 16.43
C VAL A 51 -7.87 -11.04 15.63
N ASP A 52 -7.41 -12.16 16.20
CA ASP A 52 -7.32 -13.51 15.62
C ASP A 52 -8.56 -13.97 14.84
N TRP A 53 -9.73 -13.41 15.17
CA TRP A 53 -10.99 -13.66 14.51
C TRP A 53 -10.98 -13.34 13.01
N GLU A 54 -10.48 -12.18 12.59
CA GLU A 54 -10.50 -11.79 11.17
C GLU A 54 -9.53 -12.64 10.34
N VAL A 55 -8.34 -12.88 10.89
CA VAL A 55 -7.34 -13.75 10.27
C VAL A 55 -7.86 -15.19 10.17
N TYR A 56 -8.53 -15.69 11.21
CA TYR A 56 -9.11 -17.03 11.20
C TYR A 56 -10.29 -17.15 10.19
N ALA A 57 -11.16 -16.14 10.14
CA ALA A 57 -12.38 -16.19 9.33
C ALA A 57 -12.11 -15.99 7.82
N PHE A 58 -11.15 -15.15 7.45
CA PHE A 58 -10.93 -14.74 6.05
C PHE A 58 -9.56 -15.16 5.51
N LEU A 59 -8.56 -15.30 6.39
CA LEU A 59 -7.20 -15.59 5.99
C LEU A 59 -6.78 -17.07 6.14
N THR A 60 -7.65 -17.93 6.67
CA THR A 60 -7.41 -19.37 6.73
C THR A 60 -8.39 -20.18 5.92
N ASP A 61 -7.93 -21.35 5.45
CA ASP A 61 -8.77 -22.34 4.77
C ASP A 61 -9.86 -22.95 5.67
N ALA A 62 -9.74 -22.78 6.99
CA ALA A 62 -10.75 -23.17 7.98
C ALA A 62 -11.86 -22.12 8.21
N GLY A 63 -11.71 -20.93 7.62
CA GLY A 63 -12.65 -19.82 7.77
C GLY A 63 -13.82 -19.86 6.77
N LEU A 64 -14.70 -18.86 6.87
CA LEU A 64 -15.83 -18.68 5.93
C LEU A 64 -15.35 -18.43 4.50
N TRP A 65 -14.21 -17.75 4.33
CA TRP A 65 -13.71 -17.33 3.01
C TRP A 65 -12.42 -18.06 2.61
N ASN A 66 -12.55 -19.37 2.39
CA ASN A 66 -11.44 -20.25 2.05
C ASN A 66 -10.84 -19.95 0.65
N ARG A 67 -9.60 -20.37 0.42
CA ARG A 67 -8.93 -20.11 -0.88
C ARG A 67 -9.68 -20.74 -2.05
N ARG A 68 -10.38 -21.85 -1.82
CA ARG A 68 -11.16 -22.55 -2.86
C ARG A 68 -12.39 -21.75 -3.30
N SER A 69 -13.09 -21.07 -2.40
CA SER A 69 -14.23 -20.21 -2.75
C SER A 69 -13.78 -18.96 -3.51
N LEU A 70 -12.63 -18.38 -3.15
CA LEU A 70 -12.00 -17.27 -3.88
C LEU A 70 -11.65 -17.62 -5.33
N LEU A 71 -11.04 -18.79 -5.55
CA LEU A 71 -10.71 -19.25 -6.90
C LEU A 71 -11.98 -19.53 -7.71
N ALA A 72 -12.99 -20.16 -7.11
CA ALA A 72 -14.27 -20.41 -7.76
C ALA A 72 -15.02 -19.13 -8.17
N ALA A 73 -14.79 -18.01 -7.47
CA ALA A 73 -15.35 -16.70 -7.81
C ALA A 73 -14.59 -15.96 -8.95
N GLY A 74 -13.62 -16.62 -9.61
CA GLY A 74 -12.89 -16.03 -10.75
C GLY A 74 -11.83 -14.99 -10.38
N LEU A 75 -11.44 -14.92 -9.10
CA LEU A 75 -10.43 -13.97 -8.60
C LEU A 75 -8.98 -14.46 -8.82
N GLU A 76 -8.78 -15.46 -9.69
CA GLU A 76 -7.50 -16.14 -9.93
C GLU A 76 -6.39 -15.22 -10.46
N THR A 77 -6.75 -14.09 -11.07
CA THR A 77 -5.83 -13.13 -11.69
C THR A 77 -5.17 -12.16 -10.69
N ARG A 78 -5.53 -12.20 -9.40
CA ARG A 78 -4.99 -11.27 -8.40
C ARG A 78 -3.76 -11.85 -7.71
N TRP A 79 -2.60 -11.23 -7.94
CA TRP A 79 -1.36 -11.62 -7.30
C TRP A 79 -1.38 -11.29 -5.79
N SER A 80 -1.21 -12.30 -4.94
CA SER A 80 -1.08 -12.11 -3.48
C SER A 80 -0.17 -13.17 -2.86
N LEU A 81 0.82 -12.72 -2.08
CA LEU A 81 1.67 -13.57 -1.24
C LEU A 81 0.86 -14.37 -0.21
N HIS A 82 -0.29 -13.84 0.20
CA HIS A 82 -1.23 -14.52 1.10
C HIS A 82 -2.04 -15.64 0.41
N MET A 83 -2.01 -15.77 -0.92
CA MET A 83 -2.62 -16.89 -1.63
C MET A 83 -1.66 -18.08 -1.83
N VAL A 84 -0.36 -17.89 -1.57
CA VAL A 84 0.66 -18.94 -1.70
C VAL A 84 0.44 -20.06 -0.70
N SER A 85 -0.01 -19.72 0.52
CA SER A 85 -0.34 -20.69 1.56
C SER A 85 -1.55 -20.19 2.37
N GLY A 86 -2.56 -21.04 2.53
CA GLY A 86 -3.77 -20.76 3.33
C GLY A 86 -3.62 -21.09 4.82
N THR A 87 -2.40 -21.32 5.29
CA THR A 87 -2.12 -21.64 6.69
C THR A 87 -2.14 -20.40 7.57
N TYR A 88 -2.67 -20.55 8.80
CA TYR A 88 -2.71 -19.47 9.80
C TYR A 88 -1.31 -18.91 10.07
N LEU A 89 -0.32 -19.80 10.24
CA LEU A 89 1.07 -19.46 10.50
C LEU A 89 1.70 -18.59 9.41
N TRP A 90 1.36 -18.82 8.13
CA TRP A 90 1.89 -18.05 7.01
C TRP A 90 1.35 -16.61 7.00
N SER A 91 0.03 -16.47 7.14
CA SER A 91 -0.62 -15.15 7.25
C SER A 91 -0.09 -14.38 8.47
N TRP A 92 0.02 -15.05 9.61
CA TRP A 92 0.56 -14.45 10.83
C TRP A 92 2.02 -13.99 10.64
N PHE A 93 2.86 -14.82 10.02
CA PHE A 93 4.25 -14.47 9.72
C PHE A 93 4.36 -13.20 8.84
N LEU A 94 3.60 -13.13 7.75
CA LEU A 94 3.58 -11.96 6.86
C LEU A 94 3.12 -10.70 7.60
N HIS A 95 2.15 -10.84 8.50
CA HIS A 95 1.66 -9.73 9.32
C HIS A 95 2.71 -9.22 10.32
N ARG A 96 3.45 -10.13 10.97
CA ARG A 96 4.58 -9.75 11.83
C ARG A 96 5.70 -9.08 11.03
N CYS A 97 5.94 -9.50 9.80
CA CYS A 97 6.86 -8.80 8.89
C CYS A 97 6.39 -7.38 8.59
N LEU A 98 5.09 -7.17 8.34
CA LEU A 98 4.53 -5.83 8.13
C LEU A 98 4.73 -4.93 9.36
N MET A 99 4.45 -5.47 10.55
CA MET A 99 4.66 -4.75 11.82
C MET A 99 6.12 -4.33 11.99
N LEU A 100 7.07 -5.24 11.74
CA LEU A 100 8.51 -4.95 11.79
C LEU A 100 8.93 -3.89 10.76
N CYS A 101 8.45 -3.98 9.52
CA CYS A 101 8.71 -2.98 8.49
C CYS A 101 8.15 -1.60 8.88
N SER A 102 6.99 -1.54 9.51
CA SER A 102 6.40 -0.29 9.99
C SER A 102 7.22 0.34 11.13
N LEU A 103 7.71 -0.47 12.08
CA LEU A 103 8.63 0.00 13.12
C LEU A 103 9.94 0.55 12.52
N LEU A 104 10.51 -0.13 11.53
CA LEU A 104 11.69 0.37 10.81
C LEU A 104 11.41 1.70 10.11
N LEU A 105 10.20 1.86 9.54
CA LEU A 105 9.75 3.09 8.89
C LEU A 105 9.57 4.23 9.90
N LEU A 106 9.09 3.93 11.12
CA LEU A 106 8.94 4.87 12.22
C LEU A 106 10.29 5.35 12.77
N VAL A 107 11.23 4.42 13.00
CA VAL A 107 12.61 4.72 13.44
C VAL A 107 13.39 5.49 12.37
N GLY A 108 12.97 5.38 11.10
CA GLY A 108 13.66 6.02 9.98
C GLY A 108 14.86 5.21 9.47
N TRP A 109 14.98 3.94 9.86
CA TRP A 109 16.05 3.06 9.40
C TRP A 109 15.73 2.56 7.98
N HIS A 110 16.59 2.91 7.02
CA HIS A 110 16.46 2.52 5.60
C HIS A 110 15.07 2.74 5.01
N THR A 111 14.54 3.95 5.19
CA THR A 111 13.15 4.36 4.85
C THR A 111 12.66 3.86 3.49
N ARG A 112 13.46 3.95 2.41
CA ARG A 112 13.05 3.46 1.08
C ARG A 112 12.70 1.97 1.04
N ARG A 113 13.51 1.11 1.68
CA ARG A 113 13.24 -0.35 1.68
C ARG A 113 12.09 -0.67 2.61
N ALA A 114 12.00 0.01 3.76
CA ALA A 114 10.88 -0.16 4.67
C ALA A 114 9.55 0.21 4.00
N THR A 115 9.47 1.34 3.30
CA THR A 115 8.25 1.75 2.57
C THR A 115 7.89 0.75 1.49
N PHE A 116 8.87 0.28 0.71
CA PHE A 116 8.62 -0.73 -0.31
C PHE A 116 8.12 -2.05 0.28
N GLY A 117 8.71 -2.50 1.39
CA GLY A 117 8.27 -3.71 2.10
C GLY A 117 6.86 -3.57 2.66
N CYS A 118 6.56 -2.46 3.34
CA CYS A 118 5.21 -2.16 3.82
C CYS A 118 4.21 -2.14 2.66
N TRP A 119 4.54 -1.44 1.57
CA TRP A 119 3.68 -1.33 0.40
C TRP A 119 3.39 -2.71 -0.22
N MET A 120 4.42 -3.54 -0.41
CA MET A 120 4.27 -4.87 -1.02
C MET A 120 3.43 -5.80 -0.15
N LEU A 121 3.64 -5.80 1.17
CA LEU A 121 2.87 -6.61 2.10
C LEU A 121 1.41 -6.12 2.20
N TRP A 122 1.21 -4.80 2.26
CA TRP A 122 -0.10 -4.18 2.31
C TRP A 122 -0.94 -4.47 1.06
N ILE A 123 -0.35 -4.33 -0.13
CA ILE A 123 -1.05 -4.61 -1.39
C ILE A 123 -1.44 -6.10 -1.48
N SER A 124 -0.59 -6.98 -0.95
CA SER A 124 -0.90 -8.41 -0.89
C SER A 124 -2.09 -8.69 0.02
N TYR A 125 -2.15 -8.06 1.19
CA TYR A 125 -3.28 -8.19 2.10
C TYR A 125 -4.58 -7.68 1.46
N HIS A 126 -4.55 -6.46 0.90
CA HIS A 126 -5.71 -5.87 0.26
C HIS A 126 -6.22 -6.72 -0.90
N ASN A 127 -5.34 -7.29 -1.73
CA ASN A 127 -5.72 -8.20 -2.81
C ASN A 127 -6.50 -9.44 -2.35
N ARG A 128 -6.33 -9.86 -1.08
CA ARG A 128 -7.09 -10.95 -0.49
C ARG A 128 -8.39 -10.48 0.15
N CYS A 129 -8.35 -9.35 0.86
CA CYS A 129 -9.52 -8.74 1.49
C CYS A 129 -10.38 -7.93 0.52
N THR A 130 -10.08 -7.91 -0.78
CA THR A 130 -10.94 -7.25 -1.78
C THR A 130 -12.34 -7.82 -1.80
N VAL A 131 -12.53 -9.07 -1.40
CA VAL A 131 -13.88 -9.60 -1.29
C VAL A 131 -14.64 -8.93 -0.15
N MET A 132 -14.01 -8.56 0.95
CA MET A 132 -14.69 -7.79 1.99
C MET A 132 -14.99 -6.35 1.54
N SER A 133 -14.06 -5.73 0.82
CA SER A 133 -14.23 -4.37 0.30
C SER A 133 -15.22 -4.27 -0.88
N HIS A 134 -15.37 -5.34 -1.66
CA HIS A 134 -16.24 -5.39 -2.85
C HIS A 134 -17.38 -6.42 -2.75
N ALA A 135 -17.56 -7.07 -1.59
CA ALA A 135 -18.57 -8.13 -1.39
C ALA A 135 -19.98 -7.66 -1.74
N PHE A 136 -20.26 -6.37 -1.48
CA PHE A 136 -21.55 -5.77 -1.79
C PHE A 136 -21.86 -5.68 -3.29
N ASP A 137 -20.84 -5.62 -4.15
CA ASP A 137 -21.02 -5.48 -5.60
C ASP A 137 -21.09 -6.84 -6.33
N PHE A 138 -20.46 -7.89 -5.77
CA PHE A 138 -20.48 -9.24 -6.36
C PHE A 138 -21.84 -9.95 -6.28
N GLN A 139 -22.75 -9.49 -5.43
CA GLN A 139 -24.07 -10.11 -5.23
C GLN A 139 -25.19 -9.52 -6.12
N LEU A 140 -24.88 -8.46 -6.88
CA LEU A 140 -25.83 -7.75 -7.77
C LEU A 140 -25.59 -7.97 -9.27
N GLY A 141 -24.71 -8.91 -9.64
CA GLY A 141 -24.40 -9.28 -11.03
C GLY A 141 -24.97 -10.63 -11.43
#